data_AF-A0A3D4QSP3-F1
#
_entry.id   AF-A0A3D4QSP3-F1
#
_cell.length_a   1.000
_cell.length_b   1.000
_cell.length_c   1.000
_cell.angle_alpha   90.00
_cell.angle_beta   90.00
_cell.angle_gamma   90.00
#
_symmetry.space_group_name_H-M   'P 1'
#
loop_
_entity.id
_entity.type
_entity.pdbx_description
1 polymer ?
#
loop_
_entity_poly.entity_id
_entity_poly.type
_entity_poly.pdbx_seq_one_letter_code
_entity_poly.pdbx_strand_id
1 'polypeptide(L)'
;MLRYYAVMKTVELIHGKRGKTFLFKLLKGSREYSMEKAVREFDLVPLWGLLHRLEREEIEADLTGLIAKGLVFIKEVSSGSYTFPFLHISEEGRKELAKLEEMEGIQLQSYLEHVCFEQKNPEISKKGILLDQFLDQIFSLMNAWQNHPAEDMSLDDLMALPGVKVCEAELLEKFIYRLTPEKLKDQFHSPYALGIFHYQMTKQVRELLSTLPEQEANVFRCRYEINDIMYKTLVDIMKHYGLTERDVLFTIKRYTARFGNKVYTERFPFAATIMELLSEYLNEDTKHPLALVKDTAEVSYELYQKGLSIPEIAGERGLAVSTIFTHFAKLIPQYEITLEDILPKDRIVSILQAADTTGGVSLKAIREQLSPDYNYGEIKLVMELERGWKSA
;
A
#
# COMPACT_ATOMS: atom_id res chain seq x y z
N MET A 1 -15.16 7.58 14.09
CA MET A 1 -16.38 6.82 13.81
C MET A 1 -16.05 5.55 13.04
N LEU A 2 -15.24 5.63 11.98
CA LEU A 2 -14.75 4.48 11.20
C LEU A 2 -14.23 3.28 12.01
N ARG A 3 -13.44 3.50 13.09
CA ARG A 3 -12.99 2.44 14.01
C ARG A 3 -14.15 1.64 14.62
N TYR A 4 -15.12 2.36 15.21
CA TYR A 4 -16.31 1.76 15.80
C TYR A 4 -17.15 1.04 14.76
N TYR A 5 -17.34 1.66 13.59
CA TYR A 5 -18.02 1.03 12.45
C TYR A 5 -17.32 -0.28 12.04
N ALA A 6 -16.00 -0.28 11.87
CA ALA A 6 -15.24 -1.47 11.48
C ALA A 6 -15.38 -2.62 12.48
N VAL A 7 -15.32 -2.32 13.78
CA VAL A 7 -15.52 -3.32 14.84
C VAL A 7 -16.95 -3.85 14.81
N MET A 8 -17.96 -2.98 14.79
CA MET A 8 -19.37 -3.37 14.78
C MET A 8 -19.74 -4.16 13.51
N LYS A 9 -19.34 -3.69 12.34
CA LYS A 9 -19.58 -4.36 11.06
C LYS A 9 -18.92 -5.73 11.02
N THR A 10 -17.71 -5.85 11.55
CA THR A 10 -17.05 -7.17 11.69
C THR A 10 -17.88 -8.09 12.58
N VAL A 11 -18.33 -7.61 13.75
CA VAL A 11 -19.14 -8.41 14.69
C VAL A 11 -20.46 -8.87 14.07
N GLU A 12 -21.14 -8.01 13.30
CA GLU A 12 -22.35 -8.37 12.56
C GLU A 12 -22.09 -9.49 11.55
N LEU A 13 -21.03 -9.37 10.75
CA LEU A 13 -20.70 -10.36 9.72
C LEU A 13 -20.30 -11.73 10.30
N ILE A 14 -19.70 -11.76 11.49
CA ILE A 14 -19.31 -13.00 12.19
C ILE A 14 -20.30 -13.45 13.27
N HIS A 15 -21.47 -12.83 13.36
CA HIS A 15 -22.43 -13.00 14.46
C HIS A 15 -22.60 -14.47 14.88
N GLY A 16 -22.20 -14.78 16.12
CA GLY A 16 -22.33 -16.11 16.72
C GLY A 16 -21.46 -17.22 16.12
N LYS A 17 -20.44 -16.86 15.30
CA LYS A 17 -19.57 -17.83 14.61
C LYS A 17 -18.09 -17.72 14.96
N ARG A 18 -17.66 -16.56 15.47
CA ARG A 18 -16.25 -16.28 15.82
C ARG A 18 -16.17 -15.40 17.07
N GLY A 19 -15.04 -15.47 17.77
CA GLY A 19 -14.77 -14.71 19.01
C GLY A 19 -13.81 -13.53 18.80
N LYS A 20 -13.44 -12.88 19.91
CA LYS A 20 -12.56 -11.69 19.94
C LYS A 20 -11.22 -11.88 19.23
N THR A 21 -10.60 -13.05 19.39
CA THR A 21 -9.30 -13.34 18.76
C THR A 21 -9.37 -13.26 17.24
N PHE A 22 -10.49 -13.69 16.65
CA PHE A 22 -10.70 -13.58 15.20
C PHE A 22 -10.80 -12.12 14.77
N LEU A 23 -11.63 -11.33 15.47
CA LEU A 23 -11.80 -9.88 15.23
C LEU A 23 -10.45 -9.15 15.21
N PHE A 24 -9.60 -9.38 16.22
CA PHE A 24 -8.29 -8.73 16.31
C PHE A 24 -7.36 -9.15 15.16
N LYS A 25 -7.30 -10.44 14.85
CA LYS A 25 -6.48 -10.95 13.74
C LYS A 25 -6.94 -10.40 12.40
N LEU A 26 -8.25 -10.30 12.17
CA LEU A 26 -8.83 -9.72 10.96
C LEU A 26 -8.45 -8.24 10.83
N LEU A 27 -8.79 -7.42 11.82
CA LEU A 27 -8.62 -5.97 11.73
C LEU A 27 -7.14 -5.56 11.67
N LYS A 28 -6.23 -6.39 12.22
CA LYS A 28 -4.77 -6.22 12.08
C LYS A 28 -4.17 -6.83 10.81
N GLY A 29 -4.95 -7.54 9.99
CA GLY A 29 -4.51 -8.02 8.67
C GLY A 29 -3.72 -9.33 8.68
N SER A 30 -4.00 -10.23 9.64
CA SER A 30 -3.38 -11.56 9.71
C SER A 30 -3.60 -12.35 8.42
N ARG A 31 -2.54 -12.99 7.92
CA ARG A 31 -2.54 -13.87 6.73
C ARG A 31 -2.42 -15.35 7.05
N GLU A 32 -2.86 -15.76 8.25
CA GLU A 32 -2.99 -17.18 8.55
C GLU A 32 -3.99 -17.81 7.56
N TYR A 33 -3.72 -19.02 7.06
CA TYR A 33 -4.59 -19.71 6.09
C TYR A 33 -6.05 -19.80 6.57
N SER A 34 -6.26 -20.04 7.87
CA SER A 34 -7.58 -20.06 8.49
C SER A 34 -8.30 -18.71 8.46
N MET A 35 -7.53 -17.60 8.49
CA MET A 35 -8.04 -16.24 8.38
C MET A 35 -8.48 -15.94 6.95
N GLU A 36 -7.63 -16.22 5.95
CA GLU A 36 -7.95 -15.95 4.55
C GLU A 36 -9.24 -16.64 4.09
N LYS A 37 -9.41 -17.90 4.51
CA LYS A 37 -10.64 -18.65 4.24
C LYS A 37 -11.87 -17.99 4.85
N ALA A 38 -11.78 -17.59 6.12
CA ALA A 38 -12.89 -16.98 6.84
C ALA A 38 -13.20 -15.55 6.35
N VAL A 39 -12.19 -14.79 5.94
CA VAL A 39 -12.37 -13.45 5.35
C VAL A 39 -13.30 -13.52 4.14
N ARG A 40 -13.08 -14.52 3.27
CA ARG A 40 -13.93 -14.75 2.09
C ARG A 40 -15.30 -15.30 2.47
N GLU A 41 -15.37 -16.23 3.43
CA GLU A 41 -16.63 -16.82 3.91
C GLU A 41 -17.62 -15.77 4.44
N PHE A 42 -17.12 -14.72 5.10
CA PHE A 42 -17.94 -13.69 5.76
C PHE A 42 -17.95 -12.33 5.03
N ASP A 43 -17.42 -12.23 3.80
CA ASP A 43 -17.29 -10.97 3.04
C ASP A 43 -16.58 -9.84 3.83
N LEU A 44 -15.48 -10.18 4.51
CA LEU A 44 -14.74 -9.27 5.41
C LEU A 44 -13.58 -8.54 4.74
N VAL A 45 -13.37 -8.71 3.43
CA VAL A 45 -12.17 -8.19 2.74
C VAL A 45 -11.96 -6.69 2.94
N PRO A 46 -12.98 -5.80 2.86
CA PRO A 46 -12.78 -4.36 3.06
C PRO A 46 -12.35 -3.98 4.48
N LEU A 47 -12.56 -4.87 5.46
CA LEU A 47 -12.18 -4.67 6.86
C LEU A 47 -10.84 -5.35 7.20
N TRP A 48 -10.30 -6.16 6.29
CA TRP A 48 -9.12 -6.98 6.53
C TRP A 48 -7.85 -6.11 6.56
N GLY A 49 -7.26 -5.97 7.73
CA GLY A 49 -6.10 -5.10 7.94
C GLY A 49 -6.43 -3.61 8.03
N LEU A 50 -7.70 -3.22 8.08
CA LEU A 50 -8.13 -1.82 8.12
C LEU A 50 -7.57 -1.06 9.33
N LEU A 51 -7.33 -1.74 10.45
CA LEU A 51 -6.82 -1.16 11.69
C LEU A 51 -5.41 -1.67 12.01
N HIS A 52 -4.61 -2.01 11.01
CA HIS A 52 -3.27 -2.58 11.20
C HIS A 52 -2.29 -1.66 11.95
N ARG A 53 -2.53 -0.34 11.91
CA ARG A 53 -1.71 0.67 12.61
C ARG A 53 -2.08 0.83 14.09
N LEU A 54 -3.22 0.27 14.52
CA LEU A 54 -3.63 0.36 15.92
C LEU A 54 -3.01 -0.75 16.75
N GLU A 55 -2.76 -0.42 18.01
CA GLU A 55 -2.42 -1.42 18.99
C GLU A 55 -3.62 -2.32 19.30
N ARG A 56 -3.34 -3.54 19.75
CA ARG A 56 -4.41 -4.51 20.02
C ARG A 56 -5.34 -3.97 21.11
N GLU A 57 -4.76 -3.33 22.10
CA GLU A 57 -5.40 -2.73 23.27
C GLU A 57 -6.38 -1.64 22.87
N GLU A 58 -6.07 -0.89 21.80
CA GLU A 58 -6.96 0.13 21.26
C GLU A 58 -8.22 -0.48 20.62
N ILE A 59 -8.06 -1.55 19.84
CA ILE A 59 -9.20 -2.27 19.24
C ILE A 59 -10.02 -2.97 20.35
N GLU A 60 -9.36 -3.46 21.40
CA GLU A 60 -10.01 -4.05 22.56
C GLU A 60 -10.79 -3.02 23.38
N ALA A 61 -10.27 -1.80 23.53
CA ALA A 61 -10.98 -0.69 24.15
C ALA A 61 -12.25 -0.34 23.38
N ASP A 62 -12.18 -0.26 22.03
CA ASP A 62 -13.34 0.00 21.17
C ASP A 62 -14.41 -1.10 21.36
N LEU A 63 -14.01 -2.38 21.32
CA LEU A 63 -14.93 -3.49 21.55
C LEU A 63 -15.56 -3.46 22.96
N THR A 64 -14.75 -3.17 23.99
CA THR A 64 -15.23 -3.09 25.37
C THR A 64 -16.22 -1.96 25.55
N GLY A 65 -16.00 -0.81 24.89
CA GLY A 65 -16.95 0.30 24.84
C GLY A 65 -18.29 -0.10 24.20
N LEU A 66 -18.26 -0.90 23.13
CA LEU A 66 -19.48 -1.42 22.49
C LEU A 66 -20.24 -2.41 23.38
N ILE A 67 -19.51 -3.25 24.13
CA ILE A 67 -20.10 -4.18 25.11
C ILE A 67 -20.75 -3.42 26.26
N ALA A 68 -20.07 -2.41 26.80
CA ALA A 68 -20.61 -1.58 27.88
C ALA A 68 -21.89 -0.84 27.47
N LYS A 69 -22.03 -0.49 26.19
CA LYS A 69 -23.24 0.10 25.60
C LYS A 69 -24.35 -0.91 25.30
N GLY A 70 -24.12 -2.22 25.50
CA GLY A 70 -25.08 -3.28 25.18
C GLY A 70 -25.30 -3.50 23.67
N LEU A 71 -24.43 -2.96 22.81
CA LEU A 71 -24.53 -3.09 21.36
C LEU A 71 -23.96 -4.43 20.88
N VAL A 72 -22.96 -4.94 21.60
CA VAL A 72 -22.29 -6.21 21.35
C VAL A 72 -22.26 -6.99 22.66
N PHE A 73 -22.34 -8.31 22.60
CA PHE A 73 -22.19 -9.17 23.76
C PHE A 73 -21.46 -10.47 23.39
N ILE A 74 -20.99 -11.18 24.41
CA ILE A 74 -20.31 -12.46 24.26
C ILE A 74 -21.27 -13.54 24.74
N LYS A 75 -21.43 -14.59 23.95
CA LYS A 75 -22.20 -15.77 24.33
C LYS A 75 -21.34 -17.01 24.22
N GLU A 76 -21.38 -17.83 25.25
CA GLU A 76 -20.76 -19.15 25.24
C GLU A 76 -21.57 -20.10 24.35
N VAL A 77 -20.90 -20.65 23.34
CA VAL A 77 -21.51 -21.60 22.39
C VAL A 77 -20.75 -22.92 22.47
N SER A 78 -21.46 -23.97 22.87
CA SER A 78 -20.89 -25.32 22.98
C SER A 78 -20.89 -26.03 21.63
N SER A 79 -19.77 -26.65 21.28
CA SER A 79 -19.63 -27.54 20.14
C SER A 79 -18.81 -28.76 20.57
N GLY A 80 -19.48 -29.91 20.71
CA GLY A 80 -18.89 -31.10 21.32
C GLY A 80 -18.51 -30.85 22.78
N SER A 81 -17.27 -31.16 23.15
CA SER A 81 -16.71 -30.95 24.48
C SER A 81 -16.14 -29.55 24.72
N TYR A 82 -16.15 -28.69 23.70
CA TYR A 82 -15.56 -27.35 23.78
C TYR A 82 -16.64 -26.29 23.86
N THR A 83 -16.35 -25.23 24.61
CA THR A 83 -17.20 -24.05 24.71
C THR A 83 -16.42 -22.85 24.19
N PHE A 84 -17.04 -22.07 23.31
CA PHE A 84 -16.39 -20.96 22.64
C PHE A 84 -17.10 -19.64 22.94
N PRO A 85 -16.37 -18.58 23.35
CA PRO A 85 -16.93 -17.26 23.57
C PRO A 85 -17.09 -16.54 22.23
N PHE A 86 -18.28 -16.63 21.63
CA PHE A 86 -18.58 -15.98 20.35
C PHE A 86 -19.17 -14.59 20.54
N LEU A 87 -18.81 -13.71 19.61
CA LEU A 87 -19.31 -12.34 19.55
C LEU A 87 -20.68 -12.33 18.88
N HIS A 88 -21.61 -11.62 19.50
CA HIS A 88 -22.94 -11.36 18.99
C HIS A 88 -23.21 -9.86 19.02
N ILE A 89 -23.98 -9.39 18.07
CA ILE A 89 -24.55 -8.04 18.06
C ILE A 89 -25.99 -8.10 18.59
N SER A 90 -26.42 -7.09 19.34
CA SER A 90 -27.81 -6.95 19.80
C SER A 90 -28.70 -6.35 18.71
N GLU A 91 -30.01 -6.34 18.92
CA GLU A 91 -30.93 -5.62 18.03
C GLU A 91 -30.64 -4.12 18.04
N GLU A 92 -30.36 -3.55 19.21
CA GLU A 92 -29.91 -2.16 19.37
C GLU A 92 -28.60 -1.92 18.62
N GLY A 93 -27.66 -2.87 18.69
CA GLY A 93 -26.41 -2.85 17.94
C GLY A 93 -26.63 -2.81 16.42
N ARG A 94 -27.55 -3.61 15.88
CA ARG A 94 -27.90 -3.58 14.45
C ARG A 94 -28.56 -2.27 14.04
N LYS A 95 -29.44 -1.71 14.87
CA LYS A 95 -30.06 -0.40 14.63
C LYS A 95 -29.00 0.70 14.58
N GLU A 96 -28.02 0.66 15.47
CA GLU A 96 -26.93 1.63 15.48
C GLU A 96 -25.99 1.44 14.27
N LEU A 97 -25.67 0.18 13.93
CA LEU A 97 -24.87 -0.12 12.75
C LEU A 97 -25.53 0.37 11.46
N ALA A 98 -26.85 0.22 11.30
CA ALA A 98 -27.57 0.72 10.13
C ALA A 98 -27.43 2.25 9.97
N LYS A 99 -27.48 3.01 11.07
CA LYS A 99 -27.24 4.47 11.02
C LYS A 99 -25.80 4.80 10.62
N LEU A 100 -24.84 3.97 11.05
CA LEU A 100 -23.45 4.13 10.66
C LEU A 100 -23.25 3.76 9.20
N GLU A 101 -23.91 2.73 8.65
CA GLU A 101 -23.71 2.28 7.28
C GLU A 101 -23.99 3.35 6.23
N GLU A 102 -25.03 4.17 6.41
CA GLU A 102 -25.38 5.26 5.48
C GLU A 102 -24.27 6.31 5.36
N MET A 103 -23.47 6.52 6.42
CA MET A 103 -22.40 7.52 6.44
C MET A 103 -21.01 6.88 6.29
N GLU A 104 -20.73 5.87 7.12
CA GLU A 104 -19.42 5.25 7.28
C GLU A 104 -19.11 4.22 6.18
N GLY A 105 -20.13 3.68 5.48
CA GLY A 105 -19.91 2.83 4.30
C GLY A 105 -19.26 3.60 3.15
N ILE A 106 -19.78 4.81 2.87
CA ILE A 106 -19.20 5.74 1.92
C ILE A 106 -17.83 6.23 2.43
N GLN A 107 -17.73 6.59 3.71
CA GLN A 107 -16.44 6.98 4.28
C GLN A 107 -15.40 5.86 4.22
N LEU A 108 -15.77 4.58 4.30
CA LEU A 108 -14.81 3.48 4.16
C LEU A 108 -14.23 3.45 2.75
N GLN A 109 -15.07 3.59 1.72
CA GLN A 109 -14.59 3.66 0.35
C GLN A 109 -13.67 4.88 0.17
N SER A 110 -14.14 6.07 0.57
CA SER A 110 -13.34 7.30 0.48
C SER A 110 -12.07 7.22 1.31
N TYR A 111 -12.08 6.56 2.47
CA TYR A 111 -10.90 6.31 3.29
C TYR A 111 -9.91 5.41 2.56
N LEU A 112 -10.37 4.29 2.00
CA LEU A 112 -9.50 3.36 1.27
C LEU A 112 -8.89 4.02 0.04
N GLU A 113 -9.69 4.78 -0.73
CA GLU A 113 -9.21 5.55 -1.88
C GLU A 113 -8.22 6.63 -1.44
N HIS A 114 -8.52 7.39 -0.39
CA HIS A 114 -7.61 8.38 0.16
C HIS A 114 -6.29 7.74 0.60
N VAL A 115 -6.33 6.66 1.38
CA VAL A 115 -5.11 6.01 1.88
C VAL A 115 -4.30 5.33 0.77
N CYS A 116 -4.97 4.71 -0.21
CA CYS A 116 -4.28 3.99 -1.27
C CYS A 116 -3.78 4.90 -2.38
N PHE A 117 -4.52 5.95 -2.74
CA PHE A 117 -4.27 6.75 -3.95
C PHE A 117 -3.83 8.19 -3.65
N GLU A 118 -4.28 8.80 -2.56
CA GLU A 118 -3.97 10.21 -2.25
C GLU A 118 -2.86 10.34 -1.20
N GLN A 119 -2.84 9.45 -0.20
CA GLN A 119 -1.84 9.47 0.84
C GLN A 119 -0.49 9.02 0.26
N LYS A 120 0.54 9.83 0.53
CA LYS A 120 1.90 9.54 0.06
C LYS A 120 2.41 8.23 0.70
N ASN A 121 2.47 7.17 -0.10
CA ASN A 121 3.17 5.95 0.26
C ASN A 121 4.65 6.30 0.52
N PRO A 122 5.19 6.06 1.73
CA PRO A 122 6.54 6.47 2.10
C PRO A 122 7.62 5.80 1.26
N GLU A 123 7.30 4.70 0.59
CA GLU A 123 8.22 3.95 -0.28
C GLU A 123 8.32 4.52 -1.71
N ILE A 124 7.47 5.48 -2.06
CA ILE A 124 7.52 6.17 -3.36
C ILE A 124 8.41 7.41 -3.21
N SER A 125 9.32 7.60 -4.16
CA SER A 125 10.21 8.76 -4.15
C SER A 125 9.47 10.03 -4.57
N LYS A 126 10.12 11.20 -4.45
CA LYS A 126 9.55 12.45 -5.00
C LYS A 126 9.28 12.36 -6.51
N LYS A 127 10.17 11.73 -7.27
CA LYS A 127 9.98 11.50 -8.73
C LYS A 127 8.83 10.52 -9.00
N GLY A 128 8.68 9.48 -8.18
CA GLY A 128 7.55 8.56 -8.28
C GLY A 128 6.20 9.22 -7.97
N ILE A 129 6.15 10.14 -7.01
CA ILE A 129 4.94 10.94 -6.72
C ILE A 129 4.61 11.84 -7.91
N LEU A 130 5.62 12.51 -8.49
CA LEU A 130 5.43 13.34 -9.67
C LEU A 130 4.94 12.54 -10.87
N LEU A 131 5.45 11.31 -11.07
CA LEU A 131 4.95 10.38 -12.08
C LEU A 131 3.47 10.04 -11.87
N ASP A 132 3.07 9.65 -10.66
CA ASP A 132 1.68 9.33 -10.34
C ASP A 132 0.75 10.53 -10.59
N GLN A 133 1.15 11.73 -10.16
CA GLN A 133 0.42 12.97 -10.43
C GLN A 133 0.32 13.27 -11.93
N PHE A 134 1.38 13.03 -12.70
CA PHE A 134 1.37 13.29 -14.13
C PHE A 134 0.51 12.29 -14.90
N LEU A 135 0.54 11.01 -14.51
CA LEU A 135 -0.37 9.99 -15.04
C LEU A 135 -1.83 10.36 -14.74
N ASP A 136 -2.15 10.81 -13.52
CA ASP A 136 -3.50 11.27 -13.14
C ASP A 136 -3.97 12.43 -14.03
N GLN A 137 -3.09 13.39 -14.33
CA GLN A 137 -3.38 14.49 -15.27
C GLN A 137 -3.67 13.96 -16.69
N ILE A 138 -2.80 13.12 -17.23
CA ILE A 138 -2.95 12.53 -18.57
C ILE A 138 -4.26 11.77 -18.70
N PHE A 139 -4.57 10.89 -17.73
CA PHE A 139 -5.78 10.07 -17.80
C PHE A 139 -7.05 10.87 -17.54
N SER A 140 -7.01 11.91 -16.69
CA SER A 140 -8.14 12.82 -16.54
C SER A 140 -8.48 13.55 -17.86
N LEU A 141 -7.46 13.99 -18.61
CA LEU A 141 -7.64 14.60 -19.93
C LEU A 141 -8.19 13.59 -20.94
N MET A 142 -7.67 12.36 -20.96
CA MET A 142 -8.17 11.29 -21.85
C MET A 142 -9.64 10.97 -21.55
N ASN A 143 -10.02 10.88 -20.28
CA ASN A 143 -11.40 10.65 -19.86
C ASN A 143 -12.32 11.80 -20.28
N ALA A 144 -11.88 13.05 -20.11
CA ALA A 144 -12.64 14.20 -20.59
C ALA A 144 -12.85 14.15 -22.10
N TRP A 145 -11.80 13.86 -22.88
CA TRP A 145 -11.92 13.68 -24.32
C TRP A 145 -12.94 12.58 -24.68
N GLN A 146 -12.91 11.43 -24.01
CA GLN A 146 -13.82 10.32 -24.29
C GLN A 146 -15.28 10.65 -23.96
N ASN A 147 -15.53 11.41 -22.90
CA ASN A 147 -16.88 11.72 -22.42
C ASN A 147 -17.52 12.93 -23.09
N HIS A 148 -16.73 13.74 -23.80
CA HIS A 148 -17.23 14.90 -24.52
C HIS A 148 -17.24 14.64 -26.04
N PRO A 149 -18.43 14.43 -26.64
CA PRO A 149 -18.57 14.03 -28.04
C PRO A 149 -18.35 15.16 -29.06
N ALA A 150 -17.76 16.31 -28.68
CA ALA A 150 -17.61 17.43 -29.59
C ALA A 150 -16.27 17.33 -30.35
N GLU A 151 -16.38 17.05 -31.64
CA GLU A 151 -15.29 17.04 -32.64
C GLU A 151 -14.52 18.38 -32.77
N ASP A 152 -14.82 19.38 -31.93
CA ASP A 152 -14.35 20.77 -32.04
C ASP A 152 -13.61 21.31 -30.80
N MET A 153 -13.43 20.55 -29.72
CA MET A 153 -12.71 21.06 -28.54
C MET A 153 -11.19 21.05 -28.73
N SER A 154 -10.57 22.21 -28.55
CA SER A 154 -9.13 22.34 -28.52
C SER A 154 -8.54 21.80 -27.21
N LEU A 155 -7.21 21.71 -27.14
CA LEU A 155 -6.52 21.30 -25.92
C LEU A 155 -6.83 22.27 -24.76
N ASP A 156 -6.92 23.56 -25.06
CA ASP A 156 -7.17 24.60 -24.07
C ASP A 156 -8.60 24.48 -23.52
N ASP A 157 -9.57 24.16 -24.40
CA ASP A 157 -10.96 23.90 -24.00
C ASP A 157 -11.05 22.70 -23.06
N LEU A 158 -10.35 21.61 -23.37
CA LEU A 158 -10.32 20.41 -22.53
C LEU A 158 -9.68 20.69 -21.17
N MET A 159 -8.54 21.38 -21.15
CA MET A 159 -7.86 21.73 -19.90
C MET A 159 -8.71 22.64 -19.01
N ALA A 160 -9.64 23.41 -19.59
CA ALA A 160 -10.57 24.26 -18.86
C ALA A 160 -11.81 23.51 -18.32
N LEU A 161 -12.04 22.24 -18.70
CA LEU A 161 -13.21 21.49 -18.27
C LEU A 161 -13.18 21.17 -16.76
N PRO A 162 -14.33 21.30 -16.06
CA PRO A 162 -14.44 20.84 -14.68
C PRO A 162 -14.11 19.34 -14.57
N GLY A 163 -13.18 18.99 -13.67
CA GLY A 163 -12.77 17.60 -13.43
C GLY A 163 -11.50 17.18 -14.16
N VAL A 164 -11.01 17.96 -15.13
CA VAL A 164 -9.66 17.75 -15.68
C VAL A 164 -8.65 18.25 -14.67
N LYS A 165 -7.77 17.36 -14.23
CA LYS A 165 -6.70 17.69 -13.29
C LYS A 165 -5.56 18.26 -14.12
N VAL A 166 -5.24 19.54 -13.92
CA VAL A 166 -4.08 20.19 -14.52
C VAL A 166 -3.26 20.81 -13.40
N CYS A 167 -2.08 20.27 -13.15
CA CYS A 167 -1.12 20.84 -12.21
C CYS A 167 0.08 21.44 -12.95
N GLU A 168 0.48 20.86 -14.08
CA GLU A 168 1.64 21.28 -14.88
C GLU A 168 1.26 21.33 -16.37
N ALA A 169 0.53 22.38 -16.76
CA ALA A 169 0.01 22.53 -18.13
C ALA A 169 1.13 22.46 -19.19
N GLU A 170 2.27 23.10 -18.93
CA GLU A 170 3.42 23.07 -19.85
C GLU A 170 3.99 21.66 -20.03
N LEU A 171 4.03 20.84 -18.97
CA LEU A 171 4.51 19.46 -19.04
C LEU A 171 3.54 18.60 -19.87
N LEU A 172 2.23 18.81 -19.68
CA LEU A 172 1.18 18.13 -20.41
C LEU A 172 1.18 18.51 -21.90
N GLU A 173 1.32 19.80 -22.23
CA GLU A 173 1.46 20.27 -23.60
C GLU A 173 2.69 19.68 -24.29
N LYS A 174 3.86 19.70 -23.63
CA LYS A 174 5.09 19.09 -24.15
C LYS A 174 4.90 17.58 -24.40
N PHE A 175 4.19 16.88 -23.51
CA PHE A 175 3.89 15.46 -23.68
C PHE A 175 3.02 15.19 -24.90
N ILE A 176 1.92 15.94 -25.04
CA ILE A 176 1.02 15.81 -26.20
C ILE A 176 1.77 16.16 -27.47
N TYR A 177 2.53 17.26 -27.50
CA TYR A 177 3.34 17.67 -28.64
C TYR A 177 4.36 16.61 -29.06
N ARG A 178 5.08 16.00 -28.10
CA ARG A 178 6.08 14.95 -28.38
C ARG A 178 5.49 13.67 -28.95
N LEU A 179 4.28 13.31 -28.51
CA LEU A 179 3.57 12.14 -29.02
C LEU A 179 2.72 12.43 -30.27
N THR A 180 2.53 13.70 -30.61
CA THR A 180 1.83 14.11 -31.83
C THR A 180 2.72 13.84 -33.05
N PRO A 181 2.20 13.18 -34.11
CA PRO A 181 2.95 12.94 -35.34
C PRO A 181 3.53 14.24 -35.93
N GLU A 182 4.74 14.19 -36.50
CA GLU A 182 5.43 15.37 -37.06
C GLU A 182 4.55 16.24 -37.98
N LYS A 183 3.72 15.60 -38.83
CA LYS A 183 2.83 16.30 -39.78
C LYS A 183 1.71 17.10 -39.11
N LEU A 184 1.45 16.87 -37.82
CA LEU A 184 0.37 17.46 -37.05
C LEU A 184 0.87 18.35 -35.91
N LYS A 185 2.19 18.48 -35.73
CA LYS A 185 2.79 19.24 -34.62
C LYS A 185 2.39 20.71 -34.62
N ASP A 186 2.28 21.35 -35.77
CA ASP A 186 1.87 22.76 -35.87
C ASP A 186 0.40 22.99 -35.43
N GLN A 187 -0.39 21.93 -35.34
CA GLN A 187 -1.80 21.96 -34.98
C GLN A 187 -2.12 21.01 -33.82
N PHE A 188 -1.16 20.74 -32.91
CA PHE A 188 -1.36 19.75 -31.84
C PHE A 188 -2.45 20.12 -30.82
N HIS A 189 -2.80 21.41 -30.68
CA HIS A 189 -3.96 21.85 -29.90
C HIS A 189 -5.29 21.61 -30.63
N SER A 190 -5.27 21.28 -31.93
CA SER A 190 -6.50 21.11 -32.71
C SER A 190 -7.24 19.83 -32.31
N PRO A 191 -8.59 19.82 -32.41
CA PRO A 191 -9.39 18.63 -32.12
C PRO A 191 -8.95 17.41 -32.94
N TYR A 192 -8.59 17.63 -34.21
CA TYR A 192 -8.12 16.56 -35.09
C TYR A 192 -6.82 15.92 -34.59
N ALA A 193 -5.81 16.72 -34.24
CA ALA A 193 -4.55 16.20 -33.72
C ALA A 193 -4.74 15.49 -32.38
N LEU A 194 -5.59 16.03 -31.50
CA LEU A 194 -5.94 15.43 -30.21
C LEU A 194 -6.67 14.09 -30.38
N GLY A 195 -7.55 13.95 -31.37
CA GLY A 195 -8.19 12.68 -31.68
C GLY A 195 -7.19 11.60 -32.09
N ILE A 196 -6.17 11.96 -32.89
CA ILE A 196 -5.08 11.04 -33.26
C ILE A 196 -4.23 10.68 -32.05
N PHE A 197 -3.84 11.67 -31.24
CA PHE A 197 -3.10 11.46 -29.99
C PHE A 197 -3.87 10.51 -29.05
N HIS A 198 -5.16 10.78 -28.81
CA HIS A 198 -6.02 9.99 -27.93
C HIS A 198 -6.12 8.54 -28.42
N TYR A 199 -6.32 8.32 -29.72
CA TYR A 199 -6.34 6.97 -30.30
C TYR A 199 -5.02 6.22 -30.08
N GLN A 200 -3.89 6.86 -30.33
CA GLN A 200 -2.56 6.26 -30.13
C GLN A 200 -2.29 5.96 -28.65
N MET A 201 -2.62 6.89 -27.76
CA MET A 201 -2.51 6.72 -26.32
C MET A 201 -3.37 5.56 -25.82
N THR A 202 -4.65 5.51 -26.21
CA THR A 202 -5.57 4.43 -25.84
C THR A 202 -5.03 3.06 -26.27
N LYS A 203 -4.44 2.96 -27.47
CA LYS A 203 -3.80 1.73 -27.95
C LYS A 203 -2.61 1.32 -27.08
N GLN A 204 -1.71 2.26 -26.77
CA GLN A 204 -0.53 1.99 -25.94
C GLN A 204 -0.91 1.60 -24.52
N VAL A 205 -1.90 2.27 -23.92
CA VAL A 205 -2.40 1.98 -22.58
C VAL A 205 -3.07 0.60 -22.54
N ARG A 206 -3.84 0.22 -23.56
CA ARG A 206 -4.40 -1.13 -23.64
C ARG A 206 -3.30 -2.20 -23.73
N GLU A 207 -2.26 -1.95 -24.52
CA GLU A 207 -1.12 -2.87 -24.59
C GLU A 207 -0.42 -2.97 -23.23
N LEU A 208 -0.12 -1.84 -22.58
CA LEU A 208 0.43 -1.78 -21.24
C LEU A 208 -0.36 -2.67 -20.27
N LEU A 209 -1.67 -2.43 -20.16
CA LEU A 209 -2.56 -3.15 -19.24
C LEU A 209 -2.61 -4.65 -19.54
N SER A 210 -2.45 -5.06 -20.80
CA SER A 210 -2.38 -6.48 -21.20
C SER A 210 -1.09 -7.18 -20.77
N THR A 211 -0.03 -6.43 -20.44
CA THR A 211 1.24 -6.99 -19.93
C THR A 211 1.27 -7.16 -18.42
N LEU A 212 0.33 -6.53 -17.72
CA LEU A 212 0.26 -6.58 -16.27
C LEU A 212 -0.53 -7.80 -15.82
N PRO A 213 -0.21 -8.39 -14.65
CA PRO A 213 -1.14 -9.29 -13.98
C PRO A 213 -2.50 -8.62 -13.83
N GLU A 214 -3.59 -9.36 -14.04
CA GLU A 214 -4.96 -8.81 -14.10
C GLU A 214 -5.31 -7.94 -12.89
N GLN A 215 -4.94 -8.42 -11.69
CA GLN A 215 -5.10 -7.69 -10.44
C GLN A 215 -4.44 -6.30 -10.49
N GLU A 216 -3.22 -6.20 -11.01
CA GLU A 216 -2.48 -4.94 -11.08
C GLU A 216 -3.02 -4.02 -12.15
N ALA A 217 -3.45 -4.60 -13.28
CA ALA A 217 -4.13 -3.85 -14.33
C ALA A 217 -5.42 -3.21 -13.80
N ASN A 218 -6.17 -3.90 -12.93
CA ASN A 218 -7.39 -3.37 -12.35
C ASN A 218 -7.12 -2.28 -11.29
N VAL A 219 -6.10 -2.45 -10.44
CA VAL A 219 -5.68 -1.37 -9.54
C VAL A 219 -5.22 -0.14 -10.32
N PHE A 220 -4.47 -0.32 -11.41
CA PHE A 220 -4.06 0.78 -12.29
C PHE A 220 -5.26 1.49 -12.92
N ARG A 221 -6.23 0.74 -13.46
CA ARG A 221 -7.49 1.31 -14.00
C ARG A 221 -8.25 2.09 -12.95
N CYS A 222 -8.36 1.56 -11.73
CA CYS A 222 -9.07 2.22 -10.64
C CYS A 222 -8.36 3.51 -10.22
N ARG A 223 -7.03 3.50 -10.02
CA ARG A 223 -6.23 4.67 -9.62
C ARG A 223 -6.38 5.84 -10.60
N TYR A 224 -6.40 5.54 -11.90
CA TYR A 224 -6.41 6.54 -12.96
C TYR A 224 -7.77 6.65 -13.68
N GLU A 225 -8.82 6.09 -13.09
CA GLU A 225 -10.21 6.17 -13.58
C GLU A 225 -10.38 5.76 -15.05
N ILE A 226 -9.65 4.74 -15.51
CA ILE A 226 -9.75 4.25 -16.90
C ILE A 226 -11.05 3.46 -17.04
N ASN A 227 -12.11 4.15 -17.46
CA ASN A 227 -13.49 3.66 -17.54
C ASN A 227 -13.75 2.76 -18.76
N ASP A 228 -13.04 1.64 -18.84
CA ASP A 228 -13.29 0.57 -19.81
C ASP A 228 -14.21 -0.53 -19.23
N ILE A 229 -14.54 -1.55 -20.04
CA ILE A 229 -15.42 -2.66 -19.64
C ILE A 229 -14.88 -3.49 -18.46
N MET A 230 -13.60 -3.34 -18.10
CA MET A 230 -12.95 -4.04 -17.00
C MET A 230 -12.84 -3.16 -15.74
N TYR A 231 -13.28 -1.90 -15.79
CA TYR A 231 -13.24 -1.01 -14.64
C TYR A 231 -14.06 -1.56 -13.47
N LYS A 232 -13.50 -1.44 -12.26
CA LYS A 232 -14.10 -1.85 -10.99
C LYS A 232 -13.70 -0.84 -9.92
N THR A 233 -14.56 -0.63 -8.93
CA THR A 233 -14.22 0.19 -7.76
C THR A 233 -13.10 -0.45 -6.94
N LEU A 234 -12.39 0.33 -6.12
CA LEU A 234 -11.33 -0.20 -5.27
C LEU A 234 -11.84 -1.31 -4.35
N VAL A 235 -13.02 -1.12 -3.75
CA VAL A 235 -13.65 -2.11 -2.87
C VAL A 235 -13.95 -3.42 -3.62
N ASP A 236 -14.46 -3.33 -4.85
CA ASP A 236 -14.76 -4.52 -5.66
C ASP A 236 -13.48 -5.25 -6.08
N ILE A 237 -12.42 -4.53 -6.42
CA ILE A 237 -11.11 -5.11 -6.73
C ILE A 237 -10.57 -5.84 -5.50
N MET A 238 -10.59 -5.17 -4.34
CA MET A 238 -10.13 -5.74 -3.09
C MET A 238 -10.91 -7.01 -2.77
N LYS A 239 -12.24 -6.98 -2.79
CA LYS A 239 -13.10 -8.16 -2.55
C LYS A 239 -12.79 -9.30 -3.53
N HIS A 240 -12.70 -8.99 -4.81
CA HIS A 240 -12.54 -10.00 -5.86
C HIS A 240 -11.22 -10.77 -5.74
N TYR A 241 -10.11 -10.07 -5.48
CA TYR A 241 -8.79 -10.72 -5.36
C TYR A 241 -8.41 -11.04 -3.91
N GLY A 242 -9.18 -10.58 -2.92
CA GLY A 242 -8.84 -10.71 -1.50
C GLY A 242 -7.67 -9.83 -1.10
N LEU A 243 -7.67 -8.55 -1.50
CA LEU A 243 -6.56 -7.63 -1.23
C LEU A 243 -6.79 -6.84 0.04
N THR A 244 -5.71 -6.57 0.77
CA THR A 244 -5.68 -5.55 1.82
C THR A 244 -5.20 -4.21 1.25
N GLU A 245 -5.34 -3.14 2.03
CA GLU A 245 -4.74 -1.82 1.73
C GLU A 245 -3.25 -1.95 1.34
N ARG A 246 -2.49 -2.77 2.07
CA ARG A 246 -1.06 -2.97 1.83
C ARG A 246 -0.78 -3.65 0.49
N ASP A 247 -1.62 -4.60 0.07
CA ASP A 247 -1.47 -5.23 -1.24
C ASP A 247 -1.67 -4.22 -2.36
N VAL A 248 -2.65 -3.31 -2.21
CA VAL A 248 -2.89 -2.22 -3.17
C VAL A 248 -1.70 -1.28 -3.21
N LEU A 249 -1.19 -0.81 -2.06
CA LEU A 249 0.00 0.03 -1.98
C LEU A 249 1.24 -0.63 -2.61
N PHE A 250 1.40 -1.94 -2.42
CA PHE A 250 2.48 -2.70 -3.03
C PHE A 250 2.32 -2.84 -4.55
N THR A 251 1.10 -3.04 -5.04
CA THR A 251 0.77 -3.00 -6.47
C THR A 251 1.12 -1.65 -7.08
N ILE A 252 0.78 -0.55 -6.41
CA ILE A 252 1.12 0.81 -6.84
C ILE A 252 2.63 0.98 -6.95
N LYS A 253 3.37 0.65 -5.88
CA LYS A 253 4.83 0.66 -5.89
C LYS A 253 5.43 -0.14 -7.05
N ARG A 254 4.89 -1.33 -7.33
CA ARG A 254 5.38 -2.18 -8.42
C ARG A 254 5.22 -1.54 -9.79
N TYR A 255 4.02 -1.08 -10.16
CA TYR A 255 3.86 -0.47 -11.47
C TYR A 255 4.63 0.85 -11.56
N THR A 256 4.72 1.64 -10.48
CA THR A 256 5.54 2.86 -10.45
C THR A 256 7.01 2.53 -10.75
N ALA A 257 7.57 1.50 -10.12
CA ALA A 257 8.93 1.06 -10.41
C ALA A 257 9.13 0.61 -11.87
N ARG A 258 8.10 0.05 -12.53
CA ARG A 258 8.19 -0.40 -13.93
C ARG A 258 8.41 0.75 -14.91
N PHE A 259 7.89 1.95 -14.65
CA PHE A 259 8.14 3.10 -15.52
C PHE A 259 9.63 3.47 -15.57
N GLY A 260 10.40 3.17 -14.52
CA GLY A 260 11.85 3.37 -14.50
C GLY A 260 12.66 2.23 -15.14
N ASN A 261 11.98 1.15 -15.59
CA ASN A 261 12.65 0.01 -16.20
C ASN A 261 12.85 0.24 -17.71
N LYS A 262 14.10 0.10 -18.16
CA LYS A 262 14.49 0.32 -19.56
C LYS A 262 13.73 -0.53 -20.59
N VAL A 263 13.47 -1.79 -20.28
CA VAL A 263 12.68 -2.68 -21.16
C VAL A 263 11.26 -2.14 -21.34
N TYR A 264 10.73 -1.51 -20.29
CA TYR A 264 9.39 -0.96 -20.29
C TYR A 264 9.31 0.35 -21.09
N THR A 265 10.27 1.26 -20.90
CA THR A 265 10.32 2.50 -21.66
C THR A 265 10.63 2.25 -23.14
N GLU A 266 11.46 1.26 -23.48
CA GLU A 266 11.69 0.86 -24.87
C GLU A 266 10.44 0.28 -25.54
N ARG A 267 9.58 -0.39 -24.78
CA ARG A 267 8.35 -1.00 -25.29
C ARG A 267 7.22 0.00 -25.47
N PHE A 268 7.09 0.97 -24.56
CA PHE A 268 5.96 1.88 -24.52
C PHE A 268 6.43 3.33 -24.74
N PRO A 269 6.29 3.87 -25.97
CA PRO A 269 6.69 5.24 -26.30
C PRO A 269 6.17 6.29 -25.33
N PHE A 270 4.90 6.20 -24.90
CA PHE A 270 4.34 7.16 -23.95
C PHE A 270 5.06 7.12 -22.59
N ALA A 271 5.46 5.93 -22.12
CA ALA A 271 6.20 5.79 -20.87
C ALA A 271 7.61 6.37 -21.01
N ALA A 272 8.29 6.15 -22.14
CA ALA A 272 9.58 6.79 -22.42
C ALA A 272 9.46 8.32 -22.40
N THR A 273 8.49 8.88 -23.13
CA THR A 273 8.27 10.33 -23.18
C THR A 273 7.96 10.91 -21.81
N ILE A 274 7.14 10.25 -20.99
CA ILE A 274 6.90 10.66 -19.60
C ILE A 274 8.22 10.70 -18.83
N MET A 275 9.03 9.63 -18.88
CA MET A 275 10.26 9.56 -18.11
C MET A 275 11.30 10.61 -18.54
N GLU A 276 11.41 10.89 -19.84
CA GLU A 276 12.25 11.97 -20.37
C GLU A 276 11.80 13.34 -19.85
N LEU A 277 10.51 13.63 -19.93
CA LEU A 277 9.93 14.89 -19.46
C LEU A 277 10.11 15.08 -17.95
N LEU A 278 9.92 14.03 -17.15
CA LEU A 278 10.15 14.09 -15.71
C LEU A 278 11.63 14.34 -15.39
N SER A 279 12.55 13.71 -16.12
CA SER A 279 13.98 13.94 -15.94
C SER A 279 14.39 15.37 -16.32
N GLU A 280 13.82 15.92 -17.40
CA GLU A 280 14.03 17.33 -17.79
C GLU A 280 13.45 18.30 -16.74
N TYR A 281 12.22 18.06 -16.29
CA TYR A 281 11.56 18.88 -15.29
C TYR A 281 12.33 18.90 -13.96
N LEU A 282 12.92 17.77 -13.57
CA LEU A 282 13.74 17.65 -12.36
C LEU A 282 15.20 18.09 -12.55
N ASN A 283 15.61 18.49 -13.75
CA ASN A 283 17.02 18.78 -14.09
C ASN A 283 17.98 17.64 -13.70
N GLU A 284 17.59 16.42 -14.01
CA GLU A 284 18.26 15.20 -13.58
C GLU A 284 19.50 14.86 -14.41
N ASP A 285 20.53 14.33 -13.76
CA ASP A 285 21.70 13.78 -14.45
C ASP A 285 21.32 12.47 -15.16
N THR A 286 21.45 12.45 -16.48
CA THR A 286 21.15 11.30 -17.33
C THR A 286 22.03 10.08 -17.04
N LYS A 287 23.17 10.25 -16.36
CA LYS A 287 24.04 9.15 -15.92
C LYS A 287 23.60 8.50 -14.62
N HIS A 288 22.90 9.23 -13.76
CA HIS A 288 22.47 8.78 -12.43
C HIS A 288 21.00 9.11 -12.21
N PRO A 289 20.09 8.36 -12.87
CA PRO A 289 18.69 8.68 -12.81
C PRO A 289 18.14 8.50 -11.39
N LEU A 290 17.31 9.46 -10.95
CA LEU A 290 16.55 9.41 -9.72
C LEU A 290 15.58 8.24 -9.77
N ALA A 291 15.62 7.40 -8.74
CA ALA A 291 14.73 6.27 -8.61
C ALA A 291 13.28 6.73 -8.39
N LEU A 292 12.31 5.97 -8.93
CA LEU A 292 10.88 6.22 -8.71
C LEU A 292 10.38 5.66 -7.36
N VAL A 293 11.08 4.68 -6.82
CA VAL A 293 10.81 4.08 -5.52
C VAL A 293 12.05 4.19 -4.67
N LYS A 294 11.87 4.44 -3.37
CA LYS A 294 12.98 4.56 -2.43
C LYS A 294 13.61 3.21 -2.13
N ASP A 295 14.88 3.23 -1.70
CA ASP A 295 15.49 2.04 -1.13
C ASP A 295 14.74 1.63 0.15
N THR A 296 14.51 0.33 0.32
CA THR A 296 13.74 -0.18 1.44
C THR A 296 14.41 0.08 2.79
N ALA A 297 15.75 0.07 2.85
CA ALA A 297 16.46 0.37 4.08
C ALA A 297 16.41 1.87 4.38
N GLU A 298 16.52 2.72 3.36
CA GLU A 298 16.38 4.18 3.53
C GLU A 298 15.01 4.56 4.13
N VAL A 299 13.91 3.93 3.68
CA VAL A 299 12.58 4.16 4.29
C VAL A 299 12.55 3.74 5.76
N SER A 300 13.21 2.64 6.12
CA SER A 300 13.36 2.23 7.53
C SER A 300 14.14 3.26 8.34
N TYR A 301 15.17 3.84 7.76
CA TYR A 301 15.97 4.89 8.41
C TYR A 301 15.17 6.18 8.62
N GLU A 302 14.43 6.64 7.61
CA GLU A 302 13.58 7.83 7.73
C GLU A 302 12.54 7.71 8.86
N LEU A 303 11.98 6.51 9.06
CA LEU A 303 11.03 6.25 10.16
C LEU A 303 11.74 6.21 11.52
N TYR A 304 12.94 5.64 11.58
CA TYR A 304 13.76 5.66 12.79
C TYR A 304 14.16 7.09 13.20
N GLN A 305 14.52 7.94 12.24
CA GLN A 305 14.81 9.35 12.50
C GLN A 305 13.60 10.13 13.05
N LYS A 306 12.38 9.63 12.82
CA LYS A 306 11.15 10.17 13.43
C LYS A 306 10.91 9.64 14.85
N GLY A 307 11.83 8.86 15.41
CA GLY A 307 11.78 8.33 16.76
C GLY A 307 11.04 6.99 16.90
N LEU A 308 10.67 6.34 15.79
CA LEU A 308 10.03 5.02 15.86
C LEU A 308 11.06 3.94 16.17
N SER A 309 10.68 3.03 17.06
CA SER A 309 11.41 1.80 17.38
C SER A 309 11.32 0.78 16.24
N ILE A 310 12.21 -0.22 16.25
CA ILE A 310 12.22 -1.30 15.24
C ILE A 310 10.85 -2.01 15.10
N PRO A 311 10.15 -2.38 16.20
CA PRO A 311 8.81 -2.96 16.10
C PRO A 311 7.76 -2.02 15.50
N GLU A 312 7.80 -0.73 15.85
CA GLU A 312 6.88 0.27 15.29
C GLU A 312 7.13 0.47 13.79
N ILE A 313 8.39 0.54 13.37
CA ILE A 313 8.76 0.59 11.93
C ILE A 313 8.25 -0.64 11.21
N ALA A 314 8.38 -1.83 11.80
CA ALA A 314 7.88 -3.06 11.22
C ALA A 314 6.34 -3.03 11.06
N GLY A 315 5.63 -2.53 12.07
CA GLY A 315 4.18 -2.35 12.05
C GLY A 315 3.71 -1.36 10.98
N GLU A 316 4.32 -0.17 10.95
CA GLU A 316 4.01 0.91 10.00
C GLU A 316 4.26 0.46 8.55
N ARG A 317 5.35 -0.29 8.32
CA ARG A 317 5.70 -0.80 6.98
C ARG A 317 5.02 -2.11 6.62
N GLY A 318 4.35 -2.76 7.57
CA GLY A 318 3.80 -4.09 7.39
C GLY A 318 4.84 -5.17 7.07
N LEU A 319 6.07 -5.01 7.56
CA LEU A 319 7.17 -5.95 7.37
C LEU A 319 7.40 -6.77 8.64
N ALA A 320 8.13 -7.88 8.52
CA ALA A 320 8.60 -8.59 9.70
C ALA A 320 9.68 -7.76 10.43
N VAL A 321 9.67 -7.80 11.76
CA VAL A 321 10.72 -7.18 12.60
C VAL A 321 12.12 -7.61 12.17
N SER A 322 12.30 -8.89 11.80
CA SER A 322 13.56 -9.43 11.28
C SER A 322 14.00 -8.80 9.96
N THR A 323 13.07 -8.41 9.09
CA THR A 323 13.36 -7.66 7.87
C THR A 323 13.89 -6.28 8.20
N ILE A 324 13.30 -5.60 9.18
CA ILE A 324 13.79 -4.28 9.63
C ILE A 324 15.20 -4.41 10.22
N PHE A 325 15.47 -5.40 11.07
CA PHE A 325 16.84 -5.65 11.55
C PHE A 325 17.84 -5.90 10.42
N THR A 326 17.43 -6.58 9.35
CA THR A 326 18.27 -6.78 8.15
C THR A 326 18.54 -5.47 7.43
N HIS A 327 17.61 -4.51 7.43
CA HIS A 327 17.89 -3.16 6.95
C HIS A 327 18.94 -2.47 7.84
N PHE A 328 18.78 -2.54 9.17
CA PHE A 328 19.69 -1.88 10.12
C PHE A 328 21.11 -2.42 10.12
N ALA A 329 21.32 -3.69 9.76
CA ALA A 329 22.66 -4.23 9.52
C ALA A 329 23.45 -3.44 8.47
N LYS A 330 22.77 -2.89 7.45
CA LYS A 330 23.37 -2.03 6.42
C LYS A 330 23.42 -0.56 6.83
N LEU A 331 22.39 -0.08 7.54
CA LEU A 331 22.25 1.33 7.90
C LEU A 331 23.23 1.76 9.01
N ILE A 332 23.50 0.87 9.98
CA ILE A 332 24.41 1.14 11.09
C ILE A 332 25.78 1.64 10.61
N PRO A 333 26.52 0.90 9.75
CA PRO A 333 27.80 1.37 9.26
C PRO A 333 27.67 2.57 8.30
N GLN A 334 26.52 2.77 7.67
CA GLN A 334 26.30 3.83 6.70
C GLN A 334 26.02 5.20 7.34
N TYR A 335 25.32 5.22 8.47
CA TYR A 335 24.80 6.45 9.10
C TYR A 335 25.38 6.70 10.50
N GLU A 336 26.51 6.07 10.83
CA GLU A 336 27.20 6.21 12.13
C GLU A 336 26.29 5.93 13.35
N ILE A 337 25.30 5.06 13.18
CA ILE A 337 24.44 4.60 14.27
C ILE A 337 25.22 3.58 15.09
N THR A 338 25.08 3.59 16.41
CA THR A 338 25.68 2.56 17.27
C THR A 338 24.72 1.40 17.48
N LEU A 339 25.25 0.22 17.78
CA LEU A 339 24.41 -0.95 18.05
C LEU A 339 23.53 -0.72 19.29
N GLU A 340 24.04 0.02 20.27
CA GLU A 340 23.33 0.44 21.48
C GLU A 340 22.15 1.39 21.21
N ASP A 341 22.15 2.11 20.10
CA ASP A 341 21.01 2.93 19.69
C ASP A 341 19.81 2.07 19.24
N ILE A 342 20.08 0.86 18.77
CA ILE A 342 19.07 -0.07 18.24
C ILE A 342 18.66 -1.11 19.29
N LEU A 343 19.60 -1.59 20.10
CA LEU A 343 19.37 -2.62 21.10
C LEU A 343 19.93 -2.22 22.47
N PRO A 344 19.21 -2.49 23.56
CA PRO A 344 19.75 -2.35 24.92
C PRO A 344 21.08 -3.11 25.10
N LYS A 345 22.02 -2.48 25.79
CA LYS A 345 23.38 -2.99 26.01
C LYS A 345 23.41 -4.39 26.65
N ASP A 346 22.52 -4.65 27.60
CA ASP A 346 22.37 -5.96 28.25
C ASP A 346 21.94 -7.06 27.28
N ARG A 347 21.10 -6.74 26.28
CA ARG A 347 20.71 -7.69 25.22
C ARG A 347 21.89 -8.03 24.33
N ILE A 348 22.67 -7.03 23.92
CA ILE A 348 23.87 -7.21 23.11
C ILE A 348 24.86 -8.14 23.83
N VAL A 349 25.15 -7.86 25.10
CA VAL A 349 26.06 -8.67 25.93
C VAL A 349 25.57 -10.10 26.06
N SER A 350 24.27 -10.29 26.33
CA SER A 350 23.67 -11.64 26.46
C SER A 350 23.82 -12.45 25.16
N ILE A 351 23.60 -11.81 24.00
CA ILE A 351 23.77 -12.46 22.70
C ILE A 351 25.22 -12.87 22.47
N LEU A 352 26.19 -11.99 22.78
CA LEU A 352 27.61 -12.28 22.61
C LEU A 352 28.08 -13.42 23.53
N GLN A 353 27.62 -13.45 24.78
CA GLN A 353 27.93 -14.54 25.72
C GLN A 353 27.33 -15.89 25.27
N ALA A 354 26.10 -15.88 24.77
CA ALA A 354 25.47 -17.07 24.19
C ALA A 354 26.23 -17.54 22.93
N ALA A 355 26.71 -16.61 22.10
CA ALA A 355 27.56 -16.92 20.96
C ALA A 355 28.88 -17.58 21.37
N ASP A 356 29.57 -17.04 22.39
CA ASP A 356 30.82 -17.62 22.90
C ASP A 356 30.59 -19.03 23.49
N THR A 357 29.50 -19.24 24.23
CA THR A 357 29.14 -20.53 24.84
C THR A 357 28.86 -21.61 23.79
N THR A 358 28.24 -21.21 22.67
CA THR A 358 27.87 -22.14 21.59
C THR A 358 28.95 -22.27 20.52
N GLY A 359 30.03 -21.49 20.62
CA GLY A 359 31.05 -21.37 19.57
C GLY A 359 30.56 -20.65 18.30
N GLY A 360 29.40 -19.99 18.35
CA GLY A 360 28.85 -19.20 17.24
C GLY A 360 28.47 -20.02 15.99
N VAL A 361 28.32 -21.34 16.11
CA VAL A 361 28.12 -22.25 14.98
C VAL A 361 26.80 -22.07 14.23
N SER A 362 25.75 -21.60 14.89
CA SER A 362 24.49 -21.26 14.25
C SER A 362 23.64 -20.30 15.08
N LEU A 363 22.82 -19.48 14.42
CA LEU A 363 21.87 -18.60 15.10
C LEU A 363 20.88 -19.37 15.97
N LYS A 364 20.52 -20.59 15.58
CA LYS A 364 19.60 -21.46 16.34
C LYS A 364 20.21 -21.85 17.69
N ALA A 365 21.47 -22.28 17.70
CA ALA A 365 22.15 -22.64 18.94
C ALA A 365 22.24 -21.45 19.90
N ILE A 366 22.57 -20.25 19.38
CA ILE A 366 22.58 -19.02 20.18
C ILE A 366 21.18 -18.73 20.75
N ARG A 367 20.15 -18.85 19.91
CA ARG A 367 18.76 -18.58 20.28
C ARG A 367 18.25 -19.49 21.40
N GLU A 368 18.67 -20.75 21.43
CA GLU A 368 18.30 -21.74 22.44
C GLU A 368 18.93 -21.46 23.82
N GLN A 369 20.01 -20.67 23.88
CA GLN A 369 20.63 -20.21 25.13
C GLN A 369 19.99 -18.91 25.68
N LEU A 370 19.14 -18.24 24.90
CA LEU A 370 18.53 -16.97 25.24
C LEU A 370 17.06 -17.12 25.62
N SER A 371 16.54 -16.17 26.38
CA SER A 371 15.13 -16.17 26.78
C SER A 371 14.17 -16.05 25.58
N PRO A 372 12.91 -16.49 25.71
CA PRO A 372 11.96 -16.54 24.60
C PRO A 372 11.63 -15.20 23.92
N ASP A 373 11.92 -14.07 24.54
CA ASP A 373 11.71 -12.72 24.03
C ASP A 373 12.79 -12.24 23.03
N TYR A 374 13.90 -12.97 22.88
CA TYR A 374 14.89 -12.68 21.83
C TYR A 374 14.39 -13.15 20.46
N ASN A 375 14.59 -12.36 19.42
CA ASN A 375 14.25 -12.76 18.06
C ASN A 375 15.50 -12.95 17.20
N TYR A 376 15.37 -13.78 16.16
CA TYR A 376 16.47 -14.11 15.25
C TYR A 376 17.06 -12.87 14.53
N GLY A 377 16.27 -11.81 14.35
CA GLY A 377 16.74 -10.57 13.73
C GLY A 377 17.77 -9.85 14.61
N GLU A 378 17.52 -9.74 15.91
CA GLU A 378 18.47 -9.16 16.87
C GLU A 378 19.77 -9.95 16.91
N ILE A 379 19.67 -11.28 17.04
CA ILE A 379 20.84 -12.16 17.11
C ILE A 379 21.66 -12.04 15.84
N LYS A 380 21.01 -12.06 14.67
CA LYS A 380 21.68 -11.88 13.39
C LYS A 380 22.39 -10.53 13.31
N LEU A 381 21.72 -9.45 13.71
CA LEU A 381 22.28 -8.10 13.67
C LEU A 381 23.58 -8.00 14.48
N VAL A 382 23.54 -8.45 15.74
CA VAL A 382 24.72 -8.44 16.63
C VAL A 382 25.84 -9.29 16.04
N MET A 383 25.54 -10.50 15.56
CA MET A 383 26.55 -11.39 14.99
C MET A 383 27.19 -10.83 13.71
N GLU A 384 26.40 -10.17 12.86
CA GLU A 384 26.88 -9.56 11.61
C GLU A 384 27.83 -8.39 11.90
N LEU A 385 27.50 -7.52 12.85
CA LEU A 385 28.26 -6.32 13.17
C LEU A 385 29.48 -6.56 14.07
N GLU A 386 29.34 -7.42 15.10
CA GLU A 386 30.41 -7.65 16.09
C GLU A 386 31.35 -8.80 15.70
N ARG A 387 30.87 -9.76 14.91
CA ARG A 387 31.62 -10.99 14.56
C ARG A 387 31.81 -11.17 13.06
N GLY A 388 31.35 -10.22 12.23
CA GLY A 388 31.46 -10.30 10.77
C GLY A 388 30.69 -11.49 10.18
N TRP A 389 29.65 -11.97 10.87
CA TRP A 389 28.88 -13.14 10.44
C TRP A 389 28.15 -12.84 9.12
N LYS A 390 28.48 -13.57 8.06
CA LYS A 390 27.77 -13.51 6.78
C LYS A 390 26.90 -14.75 6.67
N SER A 391 25.59 -14.56 6.46
CA SER A 391 24.69 -15.67 6.15
C SER A 391 25.19 -16.39 4.88
N ALA A 392 25.41 -17.70 4.99
CA ALA A 392 25.71 -18.57 3.86
C ALA A 392 24.55 -18.59 2.84
#